data_AF-R7NFF6-F1
#
_entry.id   AF-R7NFF6-F1
#
_cell.length_a   1.000
_cell.length_b   1.000
_cell.length_c   1.000
_cell.angle_alpha   90.00
_cell.angle_beta   90.00
_cell.angle_gamma   90.00
#
_symmetry.space_group_name_H-M   'P 1'
#
loop_
_entity.id
_entity.type
_entity.pdbx_description
1 polymer ?
#
loop_
_entity_poly.entity_id
_entity_poly.type
_entity_poly.pdbx_seq_one_letter_code
_entity_poly.pdbx_strand_id
1 'polypeptide(L)'
;MKKLRINTANGLATFFLIYAAISVIVHVEGLIQSRKVGIKMTGNILGIIGHAVYLLLGASFGWITMIIVIISAVFTLKDNKY
;
A
#
# COMPACT_ATOMS: atom_id res chain seq x y z
N MET A 1 -15.24 37.60 4.03
CA MET A 1 -14.79 36.57 3.07
C MET A 1 -13.75 35.67 3.73
N LYS A 2 -14.07 34.41 3.99
CA LYS A 2 -13.14 33.45 4.62
C LYS A 2 -12.17 32.96 3.55
N LYS A 3 -10.89 33.36 3.63
CA LYS A 3 -9.84 32.98 2.68
C LYS A 3 -9.68 31.46 2.75
N LEU A 4 -10.04 30.74 1.68
CA LEU A 4 -9.88 29.29 1.58
C LEU A 4 -8.37 28.99 1.51
N ARG A 5 -7.73 28.70 2.65
CA ARG A 5 -6.35 28.21 2.68
C ARG A 5 -6.37 26.76 2.21
N ILE A 6 -5.95 26.51 0.97
CA ILE A 6 -5.56 25.15 0.58
C ILE A 6 -4.28 24.83 1.38
N ASN A 7 -4.45 24.03 2.43
CA ASN A 7 -3.31 23.48 3.17
C ASN A 7 -2.76 22.32 2.33
N THR A 8 -1.61 22.53 1.68
CA THR A 8 -0.92 21.51 0.87
C THR A 8 -0.73 20.19 1.63
N ALA A 9 -0.49 20.27 2.95
CA ALA A 9 -0.41 19.10 3.83
C ALA A 9 -1.70 18.24 3.82
N ASN A 10 -2.87 18.87 3.77
CA ASN A 10 -4.16 18.15 3.76
C ASN A 10 -4.42 17.48 2.41
N GLY A 11 -4.01 18.14 1.30
CA GLY A 11 -4.11 17.56 -0.03
C GLY A 11 -3.21 16.33 -0.19
N LEU A 12 -1.97 16.42 0.29
CA LEU A 12 -1.01 15.31 0.21
C LEU A 12 -1.45 14.11 1.05
N ALA A 13 -1.95 14.33 2.27
CA ALA A 13 -2.48 13.26 3.12
C ALA A 13 -3.67 12.56 2.46
N THR A 14 -4.58 13.31 1.83
CA THR A 14 -5.73 12.75 1.11
C THR A 14 -5.29 11.90 -0.08
N PHE A 15 -4.32 12.39 -0.86
CA PHE A 15 -3.76 11.64 -2.00
C PHE A 15 -3.18 10.29 -1.55
N PHE A 16 -2.34 10.29 -0.51
CA PHE A 16 -1.73 9.04 -0.02
C PHE A 16 -2.76 8.08 0.58
N LEU A 17 -3.83 8.58 1.18
CA LEU A 17 -4.93 7.75 1.67
C LEU A 17 -5.65 7.04 0.51
N ILE A 18 -5.97 7.77 -0.56
CA ILE A 18 -6.59 7.22 -1.77
C ILE A 18 -5.65 6.20 -2.44
N TYR A 19 -4.37 6.55 -2.57
CA TYR A 19 -3.35 5.66 -3.11
C TYR A 19 -3.26 4.36 -2.31
N ALA A 20 -3.22 4.43 -0.97
CA ALA A 20 -3.17 3.25 -0.13
C ALA A 20 -4.40 2.36 -0.33
N ALA A 21 -5.60 2.94 -0.46
CA ALA A 21 -6.82 2.17 -0.73
C ALA A 21 -6.76 1.44 -2.06
N ILE A 22 -6.33 2.12 -3.13
CA ILE A 22 -6.18 1.52 -4.46
C ILE A 22 -5.12 0.42 -4.44
N SER A 23 -3.98 0.64 -3.79
CA SER A 23 -2.91 -0.37 -3.71
C SER A 23 -3.32 -1.63 -2.96
N VAL A 24 -4.19 -1.54 -1.94
CA VAL A 24 -4.78 -2.74 -1.30
C VAL A 24 -5.54 -3.57 -2.32
N ILE A 25 -6.36 -2.94 -3.16
CA ILE A 25 -7.14 -3.64 -4.20
C ILE A 25 -6.19 -4.36 -5.16
N VAL A 26 -5.15 -3.68 -5.65
CA VAL A 26 -4.15 -4.27 -6.55
C VAL A 26 -3.46 -5.49 -5.91
N HIS A 27 -3.05 -5.40 -4.66
CA HIS A 27 -2.44 -6.55 -3.98
C HIS A 27 -3.43 -7.70 -3.74
N VAL A 28 -4.72 -7.42 -3.51
CA VAL A 28 -5.75 -8.46 -3.38
C VAL A 28 -5.94 -9.19 -4.72
N GLU A 29 -6.02 -8.46 -5.83
CA GLU A 29 -6.10 -9.08 -7.17
C GLU A 29 -4.86 -9.94 -7.46
N GLY A 30 -3.67 -9.40 -7.17
CA GLY A 30 -2.41 -10.14 -7.27
C GLY A 30 -2.42 -11.40 -6.39
N LEU A 31 -2.95 -11.32 -5.18
CA LEU A 31 -3.08 -12.46 -4.25
C LEU A 31 -3.97 -13.57 -4.82
N ILE A 32 -5.12 -13.19 -5.37
CA ILE A 32 -6.07 -14.13 -6.00
C ILE A 32 -5.40 -14.81 -7.19
N GLN A 33 -4.71 -14.04 -8.04
CA GLN A 33 -4.00 -14.60 -9.18
C GLN A 33 -2.88 -15.55 -8.72
N SER A 34 -2.08 -15.13 -7.73
CA SER A 34 -1.00 -15.95 -7.18
C SER A 34 -1.49 -17.31 -6.68
N ARG A 35 -2.65 -17.32 -5.99
CA ARG A 35 -3.28 -18.54 -5.50
C ARG A 35 -3.70 -19.48 -6.64
N LYS A 36 -4.16 -18.94 -7.78
CA LYS A 36 -4.58 -19.74 -8.94
C LYS A 36 -3.40 -20.41 -9.65
N VAL A 37 -2.26 -19.72 -9.74
CA VAL A 37 -1.07 -20.21 -10.47
C VAL A 37 -0.03 -20.89 -9.56
N GLY A 38 -0.23 -20.91 -8.24
CA GLY A 38 0.66 -21.59 -7.29
C GLY A 38 1.98 -20.86 -7.01
N ILE A 39 2.07 -19.57 -7.33
CA ILE A 39 3.24 -18.74 -7.00
C ILE A 39 3.15 -18.23 -5.57
N LYS A 40 4.27 -17.81 -4.99
CA LYS A 40 4.28 -17.33 -3.60
C LYS A 40 3.48 -16.03 -3.45
N MET A 41 2.82 -15.93 -2.31
CA MET A 41 1.86 -14.87 -1.98
C MET A 41 2.42 -13.83 -1.01
N THR A 42 3.65 -14.03 -0.52
CA THR A 42 4.27 -13.24 0.56
C THR A 42 4.30 -11.75 0.25
N GLY A 43 4.73 -11.40 -0.96
CA GLY A 43 4.76 -10.00 -1.41
C GLY A 43 3.38 -9.35 -1.34
N ASN A 44 2.36 -9.98 -1.93
CA ASN A 44 0.99 -9.46 -1.91
C ASN A 44 0.41 -9.34 -0.50
N ILE A 45 0.67 -10.31 0.39
CA ILE A 45 0.22 -10.24 1.78
C ILE A 45 0.87 -9.06 2.52
N LEU A 46 2.19 -8.90 2.39
CA LEU A 46 2.91 -7.79 3.01
C LEU A 46 2.44 -6.43 2.46
N GLY A 47 2.14 -6.35 1.16
CA GLY A 47 1.60 -5.15 0.54
C GLY A 47 0.25 -4.73 1.11
N ILE A 48 -0.66 -5.70 1.29
CA ILE A 48 -1.96 -5.48 1.94
C ILE A 48 -1.76 -4.97 3.37
N ILE A 49 -0.89 -5.63 4.15
CA ILE A 49 -0.62 -5.23 5.55
C ILE A 49 -0.05 -3.81 5.59
N GLY A 50 0.94 -3.50 4.76
CA GLY A 50 1.56 -2.17 4.71
C GLY A 50 0.54 -1.08 4.43
N HIS A 51 -0.25 -1.23 3.37
CA HIS A 51 -1.27 -0.22 3.03
C HIS A 51 -2.44 -0.18 4.02
N ALA A 52 -2.84 -1.31 4.62
CA ALA A 52 -3.86 -1.33 5.66
C ALA A 52 -3.42 -0.57 6.92
N VAL A 53 -2.14 -0.68 7.32
CA VAL A 53 -1.56 0.10 8.42
C VAL A 53 -1.69 1.60 8.14
N TYR A 54 -1.38 2.04 6.92
CA TYR A 54 -1.54 3.44 6.53
C TYR A 54 -3.00 3.90 6.54
N LEU A 55 -3.93 3.06 6.05
CA LEU A 55 -5.35 3.39 6.01
C LEU A 55 -5.97 3.52 7.41
N LEU A 56 -5.57 2.66 8.34
CA LEU A 56 -6.15 2.61 9.68
C LEU A 56 -5.50 3.61 10.64
N LEU A 57 -4.20 3.84 10.51
CA LEU A 57 -3.41 4.64 11.46
C LEU A 57 -2.94 5.98 10.89
N GLY A 58 -3.14 6.20 9.59
CA GLY A 58 -2.86 7.47 8.92
C GLY A 58 -1.36 7.80 8.79
N ALA A 59 -1.09 9.09 8.57
CA ALA A 59 0.24 9.59 8.24
C ALA A 59 1.30 9.33 9.32
N SER A 60 0.90 9.20 10.60
CA SER A 60 1.83 8.91 11.72
C SER A 60 2.58 7.59 11.54
N PHE A 61 1.99 6.62 10.82
CA PHE A 61 2.60 5.32 10.51
C PHE A 61 3.17 5.25 9.09
N GLY A 62 3.33 6.40 8.40
CA GLY A 62 3.85 6.44 7.04
C GLY A 62 5.23 5.82 6.89
N TRP A 63 6.13 6.05 7.85
CA TRP A 63 7.47 5.45 7.86
C TRP A 63 7.43 3.93 8.01
N ILE A 64 6.60 3.41 8.92
CA ILE A 64 6.43 1.97 9.13
C ILE A 64 5.82 1.32 7.89
N THR A 65 4.80 1.97 7.31
CA THR A 65 4.18 1.56 6.05
C THR A 65 5.20 1.45 4.94
N MET A 66 6.05 2.47 4.77
CA MET A 66 7.08 2.51 3.73
C MET A 66 7.99 1.30 3.81
N ILE A 67 8.47 0.95 5.01
CA ILE A 67 9.33 -0.22 5.21
C ILE A 67 8.61 -1.51 4.80
N ILE A 68 7.37 -1.71 5.25
CA ILE A 68 6.59 -2.91 4.93
C ILE A 68 6.34 -3.03 3.43
N VAL A 69 6.00 -1.92 2.75
CA VAL A 69 5.74 -1.89 1.31
C VAL A 69 7.02 -2.13 0.50
N ILE A 70 8.18 -1.64 0.96
CA ILE A 70 9.47 -1.98 0.34
C ILE A 70 9.75 -3.48 0.44
N ILE A 71 9.54 -4.08 1.62
CA ILE A 71 9.73 -5.52 1.81
C ILE A 71 8.74 -6.30 0.92
N SER A 72 7.48 -5.87 0.86
CA SER A 72 6.48 -6.41 -0.07
C SER A 72 6.98 -6.41 -1.52
N ALA A 73 7.52 -5.29 -2.00
CA ALA A 73 8.06 -5.19 -3.35
C ALA A 73 9.24 -6.15 -3.58
N VAL A 74 10.17 -6.24 -2.62
CA VAL A 74 11.31 -7.16 -2.70
C VAL A 74 10.85 -8.61 -2.79
N PHE A 75 9.90 -9.04 -1.95
CA PHE A 75 9.35 -10.40 -2.01
C PHE A 75 8.58 -10.63 -3.30
N THR A 76 7.77 -9.66 -3.75
CA THR A 76 7.01 -9.76 -5.01
C THR A 76 7.93 -9.98 -6.21
N LEU A 77 9.05 -9.26 -6.28
CA LEU A 77 10.03 -9.40 -7.36
C LEU A 77 10.90 -10.64 -7.23
N LYS A 78 11.33 -10.98 -6.01
CA LYS A 78 12.14 -12.17 -5.73
C LYS A 78 11.36 -13.46 -6.00
N ASP A 79 10.09 -13.48 -5.60
CA ASP A 79 9.25 -14.67 -5.67
C ASP A 79 8.65 -14.90 -7.06
N ASN A 80 8.57 -13.87 -7.91
CA ASN A 80 8.18 -13.98 -9.32
C ASN A 80 9.36 -14.24 -10.27
N LYS A 81 10.60 -14.36 -9.76
CA LYS A 81 11.71 -14.89 -10.56
C LYS A 81 11.59 -16.42 -10.64
N TYR A 82 10.84 -16.88 -11.64
CA TYR A 82 11.15 -18.12 -12.34
C TYR A 82 12.29 -17.85 -13.32
#